data_AF-A0A936EEN2-F1
#
_entry.id   AF-A0A936EEN2-F1
#
_cell.length_a   1.000
_cell.length_b   1.000
_cell.length_c   1.000
_cell.angle_alpha   90.00
_cell.angle_beta   90.00
_cell.angle_gamma   90.00
#
_symmetry.space_group_name_H-M   'P 1'
#
loop_
_entity.id
_entity.type
_entity.pdbx_description
1 polymer ?
#
loop_
_entity_poly.entity_id
_entity_poly.type
_entity_poly.pdbx_seq_one_letter_code
_entity_poly.pdbx_strand_id
1 'polypeptide(L)'
;MDPLTEILAEDGGRNFLLNLHSKFITAIATPRRSGISLEGLIEFHSLTGARSARCSIYFDKAWIKSAPLVFCHETWIRNHCDWHCGPHKGQLCWELPMRWKETLTANRSLNGSPVAAAMAADWLASSVTSLISRHFTAFTFNLREWPKEWPAWGHGEAGIREYNDQKYIG
;
A
#
# COMPACT_ATOMS: atom_id res chain seq x y z
N MET A 1 -1.31 -21.35 -16.81
CA MET A 1 -0.60 -20.11 -17.17
C MET A 1 0.04 -19.61 -15.89
N ASP A 2 1.30 -19.17 -15.89
CA ASP A 2 1.89 -18.65 -14.66
C ASP A 2 1.30 -17.27 -14.31
N PRO A 3 1.30 -16.86 -13.03
CA PRO A 3 0.64 -15.63 -12.61
C PRO A 3 1.21 -14.34 -13.20
N LEU A 4 2.50 -14.33 -13.57
CA LEU A 4 3.08 -13.17 -14.26
C LEU A 4 2.45 -13.06 -15.65
N THR A 5 2.36 -14.16 -16.40
CA THR A 5 1.69 -14.16 -17.70
C THR A 5 0.22 -13.74 -17.60
N GLU A 6 -0.52 -14.18 -16.57
CA GLU A 6 -1.92 -13.75 -16.38
C GLU A 6 -2.04 -12.25 -16.11
N ILE A 7 -1.21 -11.69 -15.24
CA ILE A 7 -1.22 -10.26 -14.92
C ILE A 7 -0.77 -9.42 -16.12
N LEU A 8 0.24 -9.89 -16.87
CA LEU A 8 0.74 -9.19 -18.05
C LEU A 8 -0.24 -9.25 -19.24
N ALA A 9 -1.11 -10.25 -19.30
CA ALA A 9 -2.14 -10.38 -20.32
C ALA A 9 -3.32 -9.40 -20.10
N GLU A 10 -3.56 -8.95 -18.86
CA GLU A 10 -4.54 -7.90 -18.57
C GLU A 10 -3.86 -6.52 -18.67
N ASP A 11 -4.35 -5.64 -19.56
CA ASP A 11 -3.80 -4.28 -19.69
C ASP A 11 -3.73 -3.52 -18.36
N GLY A 12 -4.74 -3.67 -17.50
CA GLY A 12 -4.76 -3.06 -16.17
C GLY A 12 -3.66 -3.60 -15.26
N GLY A 13 -3.52 -4.93 -15.16
CA GLY A 13 -2.50 -5.58 -14.34
C GLY A 13 -1.08 -5.24 -14.80
N ARG A 14 -0.82 -5.27 -16.10
CA ARG A 14 0.46 -4.85 -16.70
C ARG A 14 0.80 -3.41 -16.37
N ASN A 15 -0.13 -2.48 -16.57
CA ASN A 15 0.09 -1.07 -16.25
C ASN A 15 0.29 -0.86 -14.75
N PHE A 16 -0.43 -1.58 -13.90
CA PHE A 16 -0.27 -1.46 -12.45
C PHE A 16 1.13 -1.89 -12.02
N LEU A 17 1.63 -3.02 -12.53
CA LEU A 17 2.99 -3.49 -12.29
C LEU A 17 4.04 -2.46 -12.74
N LEU A 18 3.93 -1.93 -13.96
CA LEU A 18 4.91 -0.97 -14.50
C LEU A 18 4.91 0.35 -13.71
N ASN A 19 3.73 0.91 -13.44
CA ASN A 19 3.61 2.13 -12.65
C ASN A 19 4.13 1.93 -11.23
N LEU A 20 3.82 0.79 -10.59
CA LEU A 20 4.29 0.50 -9.24
C LEU A 20 5.81 0.25 -9.20
N HIS A 21 6.38 -0.46 -10.19
CA HIS A 21 7.83 -0.67 -10.30
C HIS A 21 8.58 0.67 -10.36
N SER A 22 8.04 1.66 -11.09
CA SER A 22 8.62 3.01 -11.18
C SER A 22 8.66 3.80 -9.86
N LYS A 23 7.95 3.34 -8.81
CA LYS A 23 7.94 3.96 -7.47
C LYS A 23 9.08 3.48 -6.58
N PHE A 24 9.84 2.49 -7.03
CA PHE A 24 11.02 2.01 -6.34
C PHE A 24 12.29 2.63 -6.93
N ILE A 25 13.27 2.89 -6.07
CA ILE A 25 14.64 3.24 -6.50
C ILE A 25 15.26 2.04 -7.22
N THR A 26 15.04 0.85 -6.66
CA THR A 26 15.43 -0.45 -7.21
C THR A 26 14.30 -1.42 -6.93
N ALA A 27 13.88 -2.22 -7.92
CA ALA A 27 12.85 -3.23 -7.72
C ALA A 27 13.11 -4.50 -8.55
N ILE A 28 12.91 -5.64 -7.91
CA ILE A 28 12.92 -6.95 -8.55
C ILE A 28 11.49 -7.49 -8.50
N ALA A 29 10.93 -7.81 -9.67
CA ALA A 29 9.65 -8.49 -9.79
C ALA A 29 9.88 -10.00 -9.78
N THR A 30 9.24 -10.70 -8.85
CA THR A 30 9.31 -12.15 -8.72
C THR A 30 7.91 -12.75 -8.83
N PRO A 31 7.64 -13.61 -9.83
CA PRO A 31 6.40 -14.38 -9.88
C PRO A 31 6.26 -15.26 -8.64
N ARG A 32 5.05 -15.29 -8.06
CA ARG A 32 4.66 -16.16 -6.95
C ARG A 32 3.51 -17.04 -7.42
N ARG A 33 3.14 -18.08 -6.65
CA ARG A 33 2.11 -19.06 -7.02
C ARG A 33 0.76 -18.44 -7.40
N SER A 34 0.42 -17.29 -6.82
CA SER A 34 -0.88 -16.63 -6.99
C SER A 34 -0.78 -15.16 -7.41
N GLY A 35 0.41 -14.64 -7.69
CA GLY A 35 0.59 -13.21 -7.96
C GLY A 35 2.04 -12.83 -8.24
N ILE A 36 2.38 -11.57 -8.00
CA ILE A 36 3.72 -11.02 -8.18
C ILE A 36 4.16 -10.36 -6.86
N SER A 37 5.43 -10.56 -6.51
CA SER A 37 6.12 -9.81 -5.46
C SER A 37 7.05 -8.80 -6.10
N LEU A 38 6.94 -7.52 -5.75
CA LEU A 38 7.94 -6.49 -6.03
C LEU A 38 8.75 -6.26 -4.76
N GLU A 39 10.07 -6.44 -4.84
CA GLU A 39 10.96 -6.27 -3.69
C GLU A 39 12.05 -5.27 -4.02
N GLY A 40 12.30 -4.32 -3.12
CA GLY A 40 13.16 -3.19 -3.46
C GLY A 40 13.26 -2.09 -2.40
N LEU A 41 13.87 -0.97 -2.79
CA LEU A 41 13.96 0.25 -1.97
C LEU A 41 12.91 1.27 -2.41
N ILE A 42 12.14 1.78 -1.44
CA ILE A 42 11.20 2.89 -1.66
C ILE A 42 11.76 4.13 -0.95
N GLU A 43 11.80 5.26 -1.66
CA GLU A 43 12.17 6.56 -1.08
C GLU A 43 11.01 7.15 -0.27
N PHE A 44 11.31 7.78 0.86
CA PHE A 44 10.34 8.54 1.64
C PHE A 44 10.99 9.79 2.24
N HIS A 45 10.19 10.82 2.48
CA HIS A 45 10.64 12.04 3.16
C HIS A 45 10.43 11.91 4.67
N SER A 46 11.49 12.16 5.43
CA SER A 46 11.45 12.30 6.89
C SER A 46 11.70 13.76 7.30
N LEU A 47 11.52 14.05 8.59
CA LEU A 47 11.90 15.34 9.18
C LEU A 47 13.41 15.64 9.06
N THR A 48 14.23 14.62 8.81
CA THR A 48 15.69 14.74 8.66
C THR A 48 16.16 14.69 7.19
N GLY A 49 15.23 14.75 6.23
CA GLY A 49 15.51 14.67 4.80
C GLY A 49 15.03 13.36 4.16
N ALA A 50 15.43 13.17 2.90
CA ALA A 50 15.11 11.97 2.11
C ALA A 50 15.80 10.72 2.69
N ARG A 51 15.08 9.61 2.70
CA ARG A 51 15.50 8.30 3.22
C ARG A 51 14.94 7.21 2.30
N SER A 52 15.44 5.99 2.46
CA SER A 52 14.90 4.81 1.78
C SER A 52 14.61 3.69 2.77
N ALA A 53 13.58 2.89 2.49
CA ALA A 53 13.25 1.69 3.26
C ALA A 53 13.13 0.48 2.34
N ARG A 54 13.64 -0.67 2.79
CA ARG A 54 13.46 -1.94 2.06
C ARG A 54 12.04 -2.44 2.24
N CYS A 55 11.33 -2.61 1.13
CA CYS A 55 9.94 -3.05 1.12
C CYS A 55 9.70 -4.21 0.14
N SER A 56 8.66 -4.99 0.43
CA SER A 56 8.08 -5.98 -0.48
C SER A 56 6.59 -5.71 -0.64
N ILE A 57 6.10 -5.72 -1.88
CA ILE A 57 4.70 -5.56 -2.21
C ILE A 57 4.23 -6.77 -2.98
N TYR A 58 3.20 -7.44 -2.47
CA TYR A 58 2.56 -8.57 -3.13
C TYR A 58 1.16 -8.20 -3.60
N PHE A 59 0.85 -8.53 -4.85
CA PHE A 59 -0.48 -8.39 -5.42
C PHE A 59 -0.76 -9.51 -6.43
N ASP A 60 -2.05 -9.78 -6.67
CA ASP A 60 -2.52 -10.77 -7.62
C ASP A 60 -3.38 -10.14 -8.74
N LYS A 61 -3.96 -10.98 -9.60
CA LYS A 61 -4.86 -10.52 -10.67
C LYS A 61 -6.14 -9.84 -10.17
N ALA A 62 -6.48 -9.97 -8.90
CA ALA A 62 -7.59 -9.28 -8.27
C ALA A 62 -7.16 -7.97 -7.60
N TRP A 63 -6.03 -7.36 -8.01
CA TRP A 63 -5.49 -6.11 -7.46
C TRP A 63 -6.49 -4.96 -7.37
N ILE A 64 -7.52 -4.89 -8.22
CA ILE A 64 -8.60 -3.88 -8.09
C ILE A 64 -9.52 -4.18 -6.91
N LYS A 65 -9.75 -5.46 -6.61
CA LYS A 65 -10.68 -5.91 -5.57
C LYS A 65 -10.01 -6.15 -4.23
N SER A 66 -8.68 -6.33 -4.22
CA SER A 66 -7.88 -6.61 -3.04
C SER A 66 -6.68 -5.68 -2.98
N ALA A 67 -6.56 -4.93 -1.89
CA ALA A 67 -5.39 -4.10 -1.64
C ALA A 67 -4.12 -4.96 -1.58
N PRO A 68 -3.01 -4.53 -2.21
CA PRO A 68 -1.74 -5.24 -2.10
C PRO A 68 -1.25 -5.38 -0.66
N LEU A 69 -0.62 -6.51 -0.37
CA LEU A 69 0.08 -6.73 0.88
C LEU A 69 1.43 -6.04 0.84
N VAL A 70 1.74 -5.26 1.86
CA VAL A 70 2.99 -4.49 1.93
C VAL A 70 3.75 -4.89 3.19
N PHE A 71 5.03 -5.17 3.03
CA PHE A 71 5.96 -5.47 4.10
C PHE A 71 7.12 -4.48 4.08
N CYS A 72 7.43 -3.85 5.20
CA CYS A 72 8.65 -3.08 5.39
C CYS A 72 9.61 -3.87 6.28
N HIS A 73 10.85 -4.03 5.83
CA HIS A 73 11.84 -4.92 6.44
C HIS A 73 12.77 -4.20 7.42
N GLU A 74 12.54 -2.92 7.64
CA GLU A 74 13.34 -2.10 8.52
C GLU A 74 13.10 -2.45 10.00
N THR A 75 14.17 -2.49 10.79
CA THR A 75 14.10 -2.91 12.21
C THR A 75 13.40 -1.89 13.11
N TRP A 76 13.29 -0.65 12.65
CA TRP A 76 12.59 0.43 13.34
C TRP A 76 11.07 0.44 13.08
N ILE A 77 10.56 -0.44 12.21
CA ILE A 77 9.13 -0.65 12.05
C ILE A 77 8.57 -1.32 13.30
N ARG A 78 7.54 -0.71 13.87
CA ARG A 78 6.80 -1.23 15.01
C ARG A 78 5.91 -2.37 14.54
N ASN A 79 5.51 -3.29 15.41
CA ASN A 79 4.77 -4.49 15.01
C ASN A 79 3.44 -4.67 15.76
N HIS A 80 2.94 -3.62 16.42
CA HIS A 80 1.67 -3.65 17.13
C HIS A 80 0.55 -3.13 16.23
N CYS A 81 -0.68 -3.62 16.40
CA CYS A 81 -1.83 -3.22 15.60
C CYS A 81 -2.06 -1.70 15.63
N ASP A 82 -1.91 -1.08 16.80
CA ASP A 82 -2.10 0.36 17.03
C ASP A 82 -1.10 1.23 16.25
N TRP A 83 -0.05 0.62 15.70
CA TRP A 83 0.91 1.26 14.82
C TRP A 83 0.62 1.01 13.34
N HIS A 84 -0.61 0.61 13.01
CA HIS A 84 -1.03 0.26 11.66
C HIS A 84 -0.19 -0.86 11.05
N CYS A 85 0.04 -1.90 11.85
CA CYS A 85 0.71 -3.12 11.40
C CYS A 85 -0.24 -4.30 11.37
N GLY A 86 0.00 -5.21 10.42
CA GLY A 86 -0.74 -6.44 10.28
C GLY A 86 -0.27 -7.53 11.26
N PRO A 87 -0.89 -8.72 11.21
CA PRO A 87 -0.51 -9.85 12.07
C PRO A 87 0.90 -10.39 11.78
N HIS A 88 1.46 -10.13 10.60
CA HIS A 88 2.80 -10.58 10.24
C HIS A 88 3.84 -9.47 10.48
N LYS A 89 5.04 -9.87 10.91
CA LYS A 89 6.15 -8.93 11.17
C LYS A 89 6.43 -8.05 9.95
N GLY A 90 6.49 -6.74 10.17
CA GLY A 90 6.74 -5.74 9.14
C GLY A 90 5.57 -5.51 8.17
N GLN A 91 4.45 -6.23 8.30
CA GLN A 91 3.27 -6.02 7.47
C GLN A 91 2.63 -4.68 7.81
N LEU A 92 2.38 -3.86 6.79
CA LEU A 92 1.77 -2.54 6.94
C LEU A 92 0.27 -2.60 6.62
N CYS A 93 -0.56 -2.06 7.51
CA CYS A 93 -1.99 -1.80 7.32
C CYS A 93 -2.17 -0.39 6.75
N TRP A 94 -1.74 -0.20 5.49
CA TRP A 94 -1.59 1.12 4.87
C TRP A 94 -2.89 1.72 4.30
N GLU A 95 -3.95 0.94 4.12
CA GLU A 95 -5.24 1.39 3.61
C GLU A 95 -6.38 0.46 4.06
N LEU A 96 -7.62 0.98 4.06
CA LEU A 96 -8.82 0.19 4.29
C LEU A 96 -9.17 -0.62 3.03
N PRO A 97 -9.25 -1.97 3.09
CA PRO A 97 -9.50 -2.81 1.91
C PRO A 97 -10.79 -2.47 1.15
N MET A 98 -11.84 -2.07 1.86
CA MET A 98 -13.11 -1.67 1.27
C MET A 98 -12.96 -0.39 0.43
N ARG A 99 -12.30 0.64 0.97
CA ARG A 99 -12.08 1.91 0.28
C ARG A 99 -11.26 1.73 -1.00
N TRP A 100 -10.20 0.91 -0.92
CA TRP A 100 -9.40 0.53 -2.08
C TRP A 100 -10.28 -0.08 -3.19
N LYS A 101 -11.04 -1.12 -2.84
CA LYS A 101 -11.88 -1.86 -3.79
C LYS A 101 -12.92 -0.96 -4.45
N GLU A 102 -13.68 -0.21 -3.66
CA GLU A 102 -14.78 0.59 -4.19
C GLU A 102 -14.28 1.72 -5.08
N THR A 103 -13.24 2.43 -4.62
CA THR A 103 -12.68 3.57 -5.33
C THR A 103 -12.06 3.13 -6.67
N LEU A 104 -11.26 2.05 -6.68
CA LEU A 104 -10.64 1.58 -7.92
C LEU A 104 -11.64 0.92 -8.87
N THR A 105 -12.67 0.24 -8.35
CA THR A 105 -13.74 -0.30 -9.20
C THR A 105 -14.51 0.82 -9.89
N ALA A 106 -14.89 1.86 -9.14
CA ALA A 106 -15.56 3.04 -9.70
C ALA A 106 -14.66 3.77 -10.71
N ASN A 107 -13.39 4.00 -10.38
CA ASN A 107 -12.44 4.66 -11.28
C ASN A 107 -12.22 3.86 -12.57
N ARG A 108 -12.05 2.53 -12.49
CA ARG A 108 -11.94 1.67 -13.68
C ARG A 108 -13.17 1.75 -14.55
N SER A 109 -14.36 1.78 -13.94
CA SER A 109 -15.61 1.89 -14.69
C SER A 109 -15.76 3.22 -15.43
N LEU A 110 -15.25 4.32 -14.86
CA LEU A 110 -15.37 5.66 -15.43
C LEU A 110 -14.25 5.98 -16.43
N ASN A 111 -13.01 5.62 -16.10
CA ASN A 111 -11.80 6.08 -16.79
C ASN A 111 -11.02 4.96 -17.51
N GLY A 112 -11.47 3.71 -17.37
CA GLY A 112 -10.79 2.54 -17.92
C GLY A 112 -9.63 2.01 -17.07
N SER A 113 -9.15 0.82 -17.44
CA SER A 113 -8.14 0.09 -16.66
C SER A 113 -6.78 0.80 -16.54
N PRO A 114 -6.20 1.42 -17.60
CA PRO A 114 -4.88 2.06 -17.48
C PRO A 114 -4.86 3.24 -16.50
N VAL A 115 -5.91 4.08 -16.50
CA VAL A 115 -6.02 5.21 -15.59
C VAL A 115 -6.17 4.74 -14.15
N ALA A 116 -7.03 3.73 -13.92
CA ALA A 116 -7.18 3.12 -12.60
C ALA A 116 -5.89 2.49 -12.09
N ALA A 117 -5.10 1.88 -12.97
CA ALA A 117 -3.82 1.26 -12.64
C ALA A 117 -2.75 2.31 -12.22
N ALA A 118 -2.66 3.43 -12.95
CA ALA A 118 -1.77 4.53 -12.57
C ALA A 118 -2.16 5.13 -11.20
N MET A 119 -3.45 5.44 -11.03
CA MET A 119 -3.99 5.92 -9.76
C MET A 119 -3.71 4.95 -8.60
N ALA A 120 -3.92 3.64 -8.80
CA ALA A 120 -3.69 2.63 -7.78
C ALA A 120 -2.22 2.58 -7.33
N ALA A 121 -1.27 2.68 -8.27
CA ALA A 121 0.15 2.68 -7.96
C ALA A 121 0.56 3.94 -7.18
N ASP A 122 0.07 5.12 -7.60
CA ASP A 122 0.36 6.38 -6.92
C ASP A 122 -0.23 6.41 -5.51
N TRP A 123 -1.49 5.96 -5.36
CA TRP A 123 -2.16 5.87 -4.07
C TRP A 123 -1.40 4.93 -3.13
N LEU A 124 -1.10 3.71 -3.57
CA LEU A 124 -0.36 2.76 -2.76
C LEU A 124 0.99 3.34 -2.31
N ALA A 125 1.81 3.84 -3.24
CA ALA A 125 3.13 4.35 -2.92
C ALA A 125 3.06 5.53 -1.95
N SER A 126 2.12 6.46 -2.15
CA SER A 126 1.93 7.62 -1.27
C SER A 126 1.48 7.20 0.14
N SER A 127 0.53 6.28 0.25
CA SER A 127 0.06 5.78 1.55
C SER A 127 1.15 5.01 2.30
N VAL A 128 1.89 4.14 1.60
CA VAL A 128 2.99 3.36 2.17
C VAL A 128 4.13 4.27 2.64
N THR A 129 4.59 5.20 1.81
CA THR A 129 5.68 6.14 2.19
C THR A 129 5.26 7.06 3.33
N SER A 130 4.01 7.51 3.36
CA SER A 130 3.45 8.28 4.48
C SER A 130 3.48 7.48 5.79
N LEU A 131 3.06 6.21 5.77
CA LEU A 131 3.09 5.34 6.94
C LEU A 131 4.53 5.02 7.39
N ILE A 132 5.42 4.70 6.46
CA ILE A 132 6.85 4.46 6.72
C ILE A 132 7.49 5.71 7.37
N SER A 133 7.21 6.91 6.86
CA SER A 133 7.70 8.16 7.43
C SER A 133 7.25 8.36 8.88
N ARG A 134 5.98 8.04 9.19
CA ARG A 134 5.44 8.07 10.57
C ARG A 134 6.14 7.09 11.49
N HIS A 135 6.36 5.84 11.06
CA HIS A 135 7.14 4.87 11.84
C HIS A 135 8.56 5.36 12.10
N PHE A 136 9.22 5.92 11.09
CA PHE A 136 10.57 6.46 11.22
C PHE A 136 10.63 7.63 12.20
N THR A 137 9.67 8.57 12.12
CA THR A 137 9.53 9.66 13.09
C THR A 137 9.29 9.11 14.50
N ALA A 138 8.38 8.15 14.66
CA ALA A 138 8.11 7.53 15.96
C ALA A 138 9.32 6.81 16.55
N PHE A 139 10.15 6.18 15.72
CA PHE A 139 11.42 5.60 16.14
C PHE A 139 12.41 6.70 16.56
N THR A 140 12.59 7.72 15.72
CA THR A 140 13.55 8.83 15.94
C THR A 140 13.27 9.59 17.23
N PHE A 141 11.99 9.85 17.54
CA PHE A 141 11.56 10.58 18.73
C PHE A 141 11.11 9.68 19.88
N ASN A 142 11.32 8.36 19.77
CA ASN A 142 10.94 7.37 20.78
C ASN A 142 9.47 7.51 21.25
N LEU A 143 8.55 7.79 20.32
CA LEU A 143 7.13 7.89 20.61
C LEU A 143 6.61 6.53 21.08
N ARG A 144 5.70 6.49 22.05
CA ARG A 144 5.17 5.22 22.59
C ARG A 144 3.82 4.83 22.04
N GLU A 145 3.08 5.82 21.54
CA GLU A 145 1.73 5.69 21.04
C GLU A 145 1.60 6.39 19.69
N TRP A 146 0.58 6.01 18.92
CA TRP A 146 0.23 6.68 17.67
C TRP A 146 -0.34 8.08 17.97
N PRO A 147 0.30 9.17 17.49
CA PRO A 147 -0.22 10.53 17.67
C PRO A 147 -1.61 10.70 17.07
N LYS A 148 -2.52 11.38 17.80
CA LYS A 148 -3.92 11.59 17.37
C LYS A 148 -4.03 12.40 16.08
N GLU A 149 -3.08 13.30 15.88
CA GLU A 149 -2.92 14.16 14.71
C GLU A 149 -2.38 13.43 13.48
N TRP A 150 -2.01 12.15 13.58
CA TRP A 150 -1.67 11.34 12.42
C TRP A 150 -2.92 10.64 11.87
N PRO A 151 -3.47 11.12 10.73
CA PRO A 151 -4.72 10.58 10.22
C PRO A 151 -4.52 9.12 9.81
N ALA A 152 -5.44 8.28 10.26
CA ALA A 152 -5.51 6.89 9.87
C ALA A 152 -6.93 6.37 10.08
N TRP A 153 -7.32 5.36 9.30
CA TRP A 153 -8.58 4.67 9.50
C TRP A 153 -8.54 3.81 10.75
N GLY A 154 -9.67 3.71 11.44
CA GLY A 154 -9.88 2.70 12.47
C GLY A 154 -9.64 1.28 11.94
N HIS A 155 -9.30 0.35 12.84
CA HIS A 155 -9.06 -1.04 12.46
C HIS A 155 -10.39 -1.79 12.21
N GLY A 156 -10.38 -2.69 11.22
CA GLY A 156 -11.49 -3.61 10.94
C GLY A 156 -12.84 -2.88 10.77
N GLU A 157 -13.84 -3.33 11.52
CA GLU A 157 -15.20 -2.78 11.47
C GLU A 157 -15.29 -1.30 11.85
N ALA A 158 -14.38 -0.78 12.69
CA ALA A 158 -14.38 0.64 13.03
C ALA A 158 -14.05 1.50 11.80
N GLY A 159 -13.00 1.13 11.06
CA GLY A 159 -12.63 1.82 9.82
C GLY A 159 -13.70 1.70 8.74
N ILE A 160 -14.41 0.56 8.67
CA ILE A 160 -15.53 0.38 7.75
C ILE A 160 -16.68 1.34 8.08
N ARG A 161 -17.04 1.48 9.36
CA ARG A 161 -18.06 2.45 9.79
C ARG A 161 -17.64 3.89 9.48
N GLU A 162 -16.42 4.27 9.85
CA GLU A 162 -15.86 5.59 9.56
C GLU A 162 -15.91 5.91 8.05
N TYR A 163 -15.55 4.95 7.20
CA TYR A 163 -15.59 5.12 5.75
C TYR A 163 -17.02 5.28 5.22
N ASN A 164 -17.96 4.47 5.70
CA ASN A 164 -19.36 4.58 5.31
C ASN A 164 -19.96 5.92 5.74
N ASP A 165 -19.73 6.35 6.97
CA ASP A 165 -20.24 7.63 7.49
C ASP A 165 -19.74 8.80 6.64
N GLN A 166 -18.45 8.82 6.27
CA GLN A 166 -17.89 9.86 5.41
C GLN A 166 -18.44 9.82 3.98
N LYS A 167 -18.78 8.64 3.46
CA LYS A 167 -19.28 8.46 2.09
C LYS A 167 -20.70 9.02 1.89
N TYR A 168 -21.52 9.09 2.93
CA TYR A 168 -22.91 9.57 2.85
C TYR A 168 -23.11 11.01 3.33
N ILE A 169 -22.03 11.69 3.74
CA ILE A 169 -22.06 13.10 4.17
C ILE A 169 -21.67 14.05 3.02
N GLY A 170 -21.12 13.53 1.92
CA GLY A 170 -20.77 14.29 0.70
C GLY A 170 -21.70 14.02 -0.46
#